data_AF-A0ABD3ZA52-F1
#
_entry.id   AF-A0ABD3ZA52-F1
#
_cell.length_a   1.000
_cell.length_b   1.000
_cell.length_c   1.000
_cell.angle_alpha   90.00
_cell.angle_beta   90.00
_cell.angle_gamma   90.00
#
_symmetry.space_group_name_H-M   'P 1'
#
loop_
_entity.id
_entity.type
_entity.pdbx_description
1 polymer ?
#
loop_
_entity_poly.entity_id
_entity_poly.type
_entity_poly.pdbx_seq_one_letter_code
_entity_poly.pdbx_strand_id
1 'polypeptide(L)' 'MNPKSYTPIAFWVLNKDTDFKGGDYVDWSETETIATPKAVELCKKEPKRTLESLKEDLEKAVKKVE' A
#
# COMPACT_ATOMS: atom_id res chain seq x y z
N MET A 1 4.03 4.65 -15.74
CA MET A 1 4.34 5.38 -14.49
C MET A 1 5.77 5.01 -14.07
N ASN A 2 6.51 5.89 -13.41
CA ASN A 2 7.90 5.61 -13.03
C ASN A 2 7.94 4.62 -11.84
N PRO A 3 8.69 3.50 -11.90
CA PRO A 3 8.76 2.55 -10.78
C PRO A 3 9.19 3.18 -9.44
N LYS A 4 10.01 4.26 -9.49
CA LYS A 4 10.43 5.00 -8.30
C LYS A 4 9.28 5.70 -7.57
N SER A 5 8.14 5.92 -8.23
CA SER A 5 6.97 6.54 -7.62
C SER A 5 6.00 5.52 -7.01
N TYR A 6 6.26 4.21 -7.12
CA TYR A 6 5.31 3.19 -6.65
C TYR A 6 5.20 3.18 -5.13
N THR A 7 6.33 3.18 -4.42
CA THR A 7 6.34 3.19 -2.95
C THR A 7 5.65 4.43 -2.36
N PRO A 8 5.94 5.66 -2.81
CA PRO A 8 5.18 6.84 -2.37
C PRO A 8 3.67 6.74 -2.59
N ILE A 9 3.23 6.15 -3.70
CA ILE A 9 1.81 5.98 -4.01
C ILE A 9 1.17 4.91 -3.11
N ALA A 10 1.84 3.78 -2.90
CA ALA A 10 1.37 2.73 -2.00
C ALA A 10 1.28 3.24 -0.56
N PHE A 11 2.27 4.03 -0.12
CA PHE A 11 2.28 4.68 1.19
C PHE A 11 1.07 5.61 1.35
N TRP A 12 0.81 6.43 0.32
CA TRP A 12 -0.34 7.31 0.32
C TRP A 12 -1.66 6.56 0.38
N VAL A 13 -1.84 5.48 -0.40
CA VAL A 13 -3.08 4.68 -0.38
C VAL A 13 -3.35 4.07 1.01
N LEU A 14 -2.31 3.51 1.65
CA LEU A 14 -2.42 2.89 2.96
C LEU A 14 -2.72 3.92 4.05
N ASN A 15 -2.01 5.05 4.03
CA ASN A 15 -2.07 6.05 5.07
C ASN A 15 -2.99 7.23 4.72
N LYS A 16 -3.86 7.06 3.71
CA LYS A 16 -4.90 8.04 3.41
C LYS A 16 -5.91 8.00 4.55
N ASP A 17 -6.05 9.12 5.25
CA ASP A 17 -6.97 9.35 6.38
C ASP A 17 -6.57 8.71 7.72
N THR A 18 -5.35 8.19 7.87
CA THR A 18 -4.83 7.72 9.17
C THR A 18 -4.34 8.86 10.06
N ASP A 19 -4.61 8.77 11.36
CA ASP A 19 -4.05 9.68 12.35
C ASP A 19 -2.62 9.25 12.70
N PHE A 20 -1.65 9.91 12.06
CA PHE A 20 -0.22 9.67 12.31
C PHE A 20 0.19 9.88 13.78
N LYS A 21 -0.58 10.61 14.59
CA LYS A 21 -0.24 10.86 16.01
C LYS A 21 -0.49 9.64 16.90
N GLY A 22 -1.35 8.72 16.48
CA GLY A 22 -1.72 7.52 17.25
C GLY A 22 -0.82 6.31 17.01
N GLY A 23 0.12 6.38 16.06
CA GLY A 23 0.93 5.23 15.63
C GLY A 23 0.15 4.22 14.77
N ASP A 24 -1.08 4.54 14.38
CA ASP A 24 -1.94 3.70 13.51
C ASP A 24 -1.66 3.98 12.04
N TYR A 25 -0.39 3.92 11.64
CA TYR A 25 0.07 4.10 10.26
C TYR A 25 0.97 2.94 9.85
N VAL A 26 0.97 2.60 8.56
CA VAL A 26 1.90 1.59 8.01
C VAL A 26 3.26 2.22 7.77
N ASP A 27 4.32 1.61 8.31
CA ASP A 27 5.68 2.13 8.20
C ASP A 27 6.15 2.18 6.72
N TRP A 28 7.07 3.09 6.43
CA TRP A 28 7.70 3.18 5.11
C TRP A 28 8.40 1.87 4.71
N SER A 29 9.09 1.22 5.64
CA SER A 29 9.80 -0.03 5.39
C SER A 29 8.84 -1.17 5.02
N GLU A 30 7.73 -1.29 5.72
CA GLU A 30 6.67 -2.26 5.40
C GLU A 30 6.00 -1.93 4.07
N THR A 31 5.78 -0.64 3.81
CA THR A 31 5.23 -0.20 2.54
C THR A 31 6.14 -0.57 1.36
N GLU A 32 7.45 -0.36 1.50
CA GLU A 32 8.43 -0.66 0.46
C GLU A 32 8.57 -2.16 0.22
N THR A 33 8.69 -2.93 1.29
CA THR A 33 9.04 -4.37 1.22
C THR A 33 7.84 -5.29 1.02
N ILE A 34 6.66 -4.91 1.51
CA ILE A 34 5.45 -5.76 1.49
C ILE A 34 4.38 -5.15 0.57
N ALA A 35 3.95 -3.92 0.84
CA ALA A 35 2.78 -3.36 0.17
C ALA A 35 3.05 -3.02 -1.30
N THR A 36 4.22 -2.49 -1.63
CA THR A 36 4.56 -2.06 -2.99
C THR A 36 4.60 -3.23 -3.98
N PRO A 37 5.30 -4.35 -3.70
CA PRO A 37 5.23 -5.53 -4.54
C PRO A 37 3.81 -6.08 -4.69
N LYS A 38 3.04 -6.08 -3.60
CA LYS A 38 1.66 -6.58 -3.61
C LYS A 38 0.73 -5.72 -4.46
N ALA A 39 0.85 -4.40 -4.37
CA ALA A 39 0.10 -3.45 -5.19
C ALA A 39 0.40 -3.65 -6.67
N VAL A 40 1.68 -3.82 -7.04
CA VAL A 40 2.09 -4.10 -8.42
C VAL A 40 1.50 -5.42 -8.93
N GLU A 41 1.48 -6.47 -8.09
CA GLU A 41 0.88 -7.75 -8.43
C GLU A 41 -0.63 -7.62 -8.71
N LEU A 42 -1.37 -6.98 -7.81
CA LEU A 42 -2.83 -6.79 -7.92
C LEU A 42 -3.19 -5.91 -9.12
N CYS A 43 -2.49 -4.79 -9.32
CA CYS A 43 -2.70 -3.92 -10.48
C CYS A 43 -2.44 -4.64 -11.81
N LYS A 44 -1.49 -5.57 -11.88
CA LYS A 44 -1.23 -6.37 -13.09
C LYS A 44 -2.33 -7.40 -13.36
N LYS A 45 -2.88 -8.01 -12.31
CA LYS A 45 -3.99 -8.98 -12.40
C LYS A 45 -5.30 -8.31 -12.78
N GLU A 46 -5.55 -7.13 -12.23
CA GLU A 46 -6.81 -6.39 -12.37
C GLU A 46 -6.55 -4.93 -12.78
N PRO A 47 -6.13 -4.67 -14.03
CA PRO A 47 -5.73 -3.33 -14.47
C PRO A 47 -6.86 -2.29 -14.49
N LYS A 48 -8.13 -2.72 -14.37
CA LYS A 48 -9.30 -1.83 -14.28
C LYS A 48 -9.64 -1.41 -12.85
N ARG A 49 -9.02 -2.05 -11.85
CA ARG A 49 -9.28 -1.79 -10.44
C ARG A 49 -8.64 -0.46 -10.02
N THR A 50 -9.35 0.33 -9.21
CA THR A 50 -8.82 1.61 -8.73
C THR A 50 -7.84 1.41 -7.59
N LEU A 51 -6.84 2.30 -7.46
CA LEU A 51 -5.82 2.22 -6.42
C LEU A 51 -6.41 2.26 -5.00
N GLU A 52 -7.44 3.09 -4.78
CA GLU A 52 -8.09 3.19 -3.47
C GLU A 52 -8.76 1.89 -3.05
N SER A 53 -9.34 1.15 -4.00
CA SER A 53 -9.95 -0.15 -3.70
C SER A 53 -8.94 -1.23 -3.32
N LEU A 54 -7.63 -1.00 -3.50
CA LEU A 54 -6.58 -1.92 -3.07
C LEU A 54 -6.23 -1.77 -1.59
N LYS A 55 -6.66 -0.68 -0.93
CA LYS A 55 -6.27 -0.35 0.46
C LYS A 55 -6.46 -1.54 1.40
N GLU A 56 -7.63 -2.16 1.41
CA GLU A 56 -7.92 -3.32 2.28
C GLU A 56 -7.02 -4.53 2.02
N ASP A 57 -6.70 -4.81 0.74
CA ASP A 57 -5.83 -5.93 0.38
C ASP A 57 -4.38 -5.67 0.81
N LEU A 58 -3.94 -4.42 0.74
CA LEU A 58 -2.61 -4.00 1.17
C LEU A 58 -2.49 -3.99 2.70
N GLU A 59 -3.49 -3.48 3.43
CA GLU A 59 -3.54 -3.54 4.90
C GLU A 59 -3.51 -4.99 5.39
N LYS A 60 -4.29 -5.88 4.76
CA LYS A 60 -4.27 -7.32 5.07
C LYS A 60 -2.92 -7.97 4.77
N ALA A 61 -2.18 -7.47 3.79
CA ALA A 61 -0.85 -7.99 3.46
C ALA A 61 0.18 -7.58 4.52
N VAL A 62 0.10 -6.36 5.02
CA VAL A 62 0.99 -5.83 6.07
C VAL A 62 0.70 -6.48 7.43
N LYS A 63 -0.57 -6.52 7.86
CA LYS A 63 -1.00 -7.11 9.15
C LYS A 63 -0.77 -8.62 9.29
N LYS A 64 -0.48 -9.33 8.20
CA LYS A 64 -0.12 -10.76 8.23
C LYS A 64 1.33 -11.01 8.65
N VAL A 65 2.14 -9.96 8.70
CA VAL A 65 3.57 -10.03 9.03
C VAL A 65 3.84 -9.65 10.49
N GLU A 66 2.96 -8.85 11.11
CA GLU A 66 2.88 -8.67 12.58
C GLU A 66 2.43 -9.95 13.30
#